data_AF-A0A969CXH4-F1
#
_entry.id   AF-A0A969CXH4-F1
#
_cell.length_a   1.000
_cell.length_b   1.000
_cell.length_c   1.000
_cell.angle_alpha   90.00
_cell.angle_beta   90.00
_cell.angle_gamma   90.00
#
_symmetry.space_group_name_H-M   'P 1'
#
loop_
_entity.id
_entity.type
_entity.pdbx_description
1 polymer ?
#
loop_
_entity_poly.entity_id
_entity_poly.type
_entity_poly.pdbx_seq_one_letter_code
_entity_poly.pdbx_strand_id
1 'polypeptide(L)'
;MEILASEILGTNKFDQCAINIALINICDRESNLGQEMMALYHDWKAETDEAVKNPWLDLHQFTIYVPHPDQQYEGITLEEGLTKGYNIEVKLVRDSSKVPYKIPEGGHFIVVLKQRRPDSEFEIAATGIFIRPLAAIALDIILDPDKGEYQSLIIKHPIIRDYPEGWEDKLTAFLKGEITSYDLPNVVGYVDRAFNHDYRSPSWNEI
;
A
#
# COMPACT_ATOMS: atom_id res chain seq x y z
N MET A 1 -20.92 19.33 7.73
CA MET A 1 -20.15 19.11 8.98
C MET A 1 -18.72 19.48 8.65
N GLU A 2 -18.05 20.30 9.46
CA GLU A 2 -16.67 20.73 9.15
C GLU A 2 -15.71 19.60 9.53
N ILE A 3 -14.96 19.07 8.55
CA ILE A 3 -13.97 18.01 8.77
C ILE A 3 -12.78 18.63 9.51
N LEU A 4 -12.41 18.05 10.64
CA LEU A 4 -11.25 18.53 11.39
C LEU A 4 -9.96 18.11 10.67
N ALA A 5 -8.92 18.94 10.73
CA ALA A 5 -7.64 18.60 10.10
C ALA A 5 -7.05 17.26 10.60
N SER A 6 -7.34 16.86 11.84
CA SER A 6 -6.97 15.56 12.42
C SER A 6 -7.68 14.36 11.80
N GLU A 7 -8.84 14.59 11.16
CA GLU A 7 -9.64 13.57 10.48
C GLU A 7 -9.15 13.29 9.06
N ILE A 8 -8.41 14.23 8.47
CA ILE A 8 -7.76 14.07 7.16
C ILE A 8 -6.57 13.10 7.31
N LEU A 9 -6.39 12.20 6.35
CA LEU A 9 -5.31 11.23 6.35
C LEU A 9 -3.94 11.91 6.23
N GLY A 10 -2.97 11.50 7.05
CA GLY A 10 -1.56 11.87 6.90
C GLY A 10 -1.18 13.23 7.49
N THR A 11 -2.12 13.93 8.13
CA THR A 11 -1.87 15.21 8.81
C THR A 11 -1.21 15.06 10.18
N ASN A 12 -1.27 13.85 10.75
CA ASN A 12 -0.63 13.52 12.03
C ASN A 12 0.45 12.44 11.85
N LYS A 13 1.38 12.35 12.81
CA LYS A 13 2.49 11.39 12.76
C LYS A 13 2.01 9.94 12.76
N PHE A 14 0.95 9.63 13.51
CA PHE A 14 0.42 8.27 13.63
C PHE A 14 -0.04 7.73 12.27
N ASP A 15 -0.83 8.51 11.51
CA ASP A 15 -1.28 8.14 10.17
C ASP A 15 -0.09 7.85 9.25
N GLN A 16 0.93 8.72 9.28
CA GLN A 16 2.13 8.54 8.47
C GLN A 16 2.87 7.25 8.85
N CYS A 17 3.03 6.96 10.14
CA CYS A 17 3.63 5.71 10.62
C CYS A 17 2.81 4.49 10.19
N ALA A 18 1.48 4.53 10.30
CA ALA A 18 0.61 3.43 9.89
C ALA A 18 0.71 3.13 8.39
N ILE A 19 0.73 4.16 7.54
CA ILE A 19 0.88 3.97 6.09
C ILE A 19 2.29 3.50 5.73
N ASN A 20 3.33 4.03 6.39
CA ASN A 20 4.71 3.61 6.17
C ASN A 20 4.90 2.13 6.52
N ILE A 21 4.40 1.69 7.68
CA ILE A 21 4.44 0.29 8.10
C ILE A 21 3.63 -0.60 7.14
N ALA A 22 2.51 -0.10 6.61
CA ALA A 22 1.78 -0.82 5.58
C ALA A 22 2.60 -0.99 4.30
N LEU A 23 3.24 0.08 3.83
CA LEU A 23 4.11 0.05 2.65
C LEU A 23 5.30 -0.92 2.84
N ILE A 24 5.88 -0.97 4.04
CA ILE A 24 6.94 -1.92 4.40
C ILE A 24 6.46 -3.36 4.21
N ASN A 25 5.30 -3.70 4.79
CA ASN A 25 4.75 -5.06 4.68
C ASN A 25 4.35 -5.42 3.24
N ILE A 26 3.81 -4.47 2.48
CA ILE A 26 3.46 -4.66 1.06
C ILE A 26 4.71 -4.89 0.20
N CYS A 27 5.82 -4.20 0.48
CA CYS A 27 7.05 -4.35 -0.31
C CYS A 27 7.78 -5.68 -0.07
N ASP A 28 7.70 -6.21 1.14
CA ASP A 28 8.42 -7.42 1.54
C ASP A 28 7.62 -8.69 1.21
N ARG A 29 8.10 -9.48 0.25
CA ARG A 29 7.43 -10.73 -0.15
C ARG A 29 7.39 -11.76 0.98
N GLU A 30 8.36 -11.69 1.90
CA GLU A 30 8.45 -12.60 3.04
C GLU A 30 7.66 -12.12 4.26
N SER A 31 6.91 -11.01 4.16
CA SER A 31 5.98 -10.56 5.20
C SER A 31 4.76 -11.49 5.28
N ASN A 32 3.98 -11.41 6.36
CA ASN A 32 2.72 -12.16 6.48
C ASN A 32 1.80 -11.87 5.29
N LEU A 33 1.69 -10.59 4.91
CA LEU A 33 0.88 -10.13 3.78
C LEU A 33 1.43 -10.65 2.43
N GLY A 34 2.76 -10.66 2.25
CA GLY A 34 3.39 -11.18 1.04
C GLY A 34 3.16 -12.68 0.86
N GLN A 35 3.21 -13.45 1.95
CA GLN A 35 2.90 -14.88 1.96
C GLN A 35 1.40 -15.14 1.73
N GLU A 36 0.53 -14.34 2.32
CA GLU A 36 -0.93 -14.40 2.08
C GLU A 36 -1.26 -14.11 0.61
N MET A 37 -0.68 -13.07 0.03
CA MET A 37 -0.85 -12.75 -1.39
C MET A 37 -0.40 -13.91 -2.28
N MET A 38 0.74 -14.54 -1.97
CA MET A 38 1.23 -15.69 -2.73
C MET A 38 0.28 -16.89 -2.64
N ALA A 39 -0.29 -17.16 -1.46
CA ALA A 39 -1.26 -18.23 -1.26
C ALA A 39 -2.53 -17.99 -2.06
N LEU A 40 -3.12 -16.78 -1.98
CA LEU A 40 -4.30 -16.39 -2.77
C LEU A 40 -4.04 -16.52 -4.28
N TYR A 41 -2.84 -16.17 -4.73
CA TYR A 41 -2.45 -16.29 -6.12
C TYR A 41 -2.31 -17.74 -6.57
N HIS A 42 -1.71 -18.61 -5.73
CA HIS A 42 -1.64 -20.05 -6.01
C HIS A 42 -3.02 -20.68 -6.13
N ASP A 43 -3.92 -20.38 -5.19
CA ASP A 43 -5.29 -20.91 -5.20
C ASP A 43 -6.01 -20.49 -6.47
N TRP A 44 -5.89 -19.22 -6.87
CA TRP A 44 -6.49 -18.75 -8.11
C TRP A 44 -5.91 -19.43 -9.36
N LYS A 45 -4.60 -19.60 -9.47
CA LYS A 45 -3.98 -20.26 -10.62
C LYS A 45 -4.33 -21.75 -10.71
N ALA A 46 -4.53 -22.40 -9.55
CA ALA A 46 -5.06 -23.76 -9.50
C ALA A 46 -6.52 -23.84 -9.98
N GLU A 47 -7.36 -22.83 -9.68
CA GLU A 47 -8.73 -22.74 -10.20
C GLU A 47 -8.78 -22.59 -11.74
N THR A 48 -7.81 -21.89 -12.33
CA THR A 48 -7.79 -21.58 -13.77
C THR A 48 -6.95 -22.54 -14.63
N ASP A 49 -6.31 -23.55 -14.03
CA ASP A 49 -5.34 -24.44 -14.68
C ASP A 49 -4.22 -23.68 -15.41
N GLU A 50 -3.80 -22.54 -14.83
CA GLU A 50 -2.73 -21.72 -15.36
C GLU A 50 -1.44 -21.93 -14.55
N ALA A 51 -0.28 -21.80 -15.21
CA ALA A 51 1.00 -21.88 -14.51
C ALA A 51 1.17 -20.71 -13.53
N VAL A 52 1.60 -21.01 -12.31
CA VAL A 52 2.01 -20.01 -11.32
C VAL A 52 3.23 -19.26 -11.85
N LYS A 53 3.05 -17.97 -12.11
CA LYS A 53 4.13 -17.03 -12.47
C LYS A 53 4.44 -16.10 -11.31
N ASN A 54 4.90 -14.90 -11.60
CA ASN A 54 5.09 -13.83 -10.63
C ASN A 54 3.73 -13.19 -10.26
N PRO A 55 3.27 -13.24 -8.99
CA PRO A 55 1.98 -12.67 -8.58
C PRO A 55 1.89 -11.17 -8.84
N TRP A 56 3.01 -10.46 -8.86
CA TRP A 56 3.07 -9.01 -9.09
C TRP A 56 2.74 -8.59 -10.53
N LEU A 57 2.54 -9.54 -11.45
CA LEU A 57 2.09 -9.26 -12.81
C LEU A 57 0.57 -9.12 -12.91
N ASP A 58 -0.15 -9.66 -11.94
CA ASP A 58 -1.60 -9.60 -11.88
C ASP A 58 -2.05 -8.49 -10.92
N LEU A 59 -3.21 -7.89 -11.23
CA LEU A 59 -3.73 -6.78 -10.44
C LEU A 59 -4.20 -7.28 -9.06
N HIS A 60 -3.73 -6.59 -8.03
CA HIS A 60 -4.13 -6.80 -6.65
C HIS A 60 -4.70 -5.50 -6.11
N GLN A 61 -5.64 -5.62 -5.17
CA GLN A 61 -6.05 -4.53 -4.32
C GLN A 61 -5.49 -4.78 -2.92
N PHE A 62 -4.77 -3.80 -2.39
CA PHE A 62 -4.44 -3.74 -0.98
C PHE A 62 -5.36 -2.74 -0.29
N THR A 63 -5.92 -3.15 0.84
CA THR A 63 -6.69 -2.28 1.72
C THR A 63 -5.84 -2.02 2.96
N ILE A 64 -5.50 -0.76 3.23
CA ILE A 64 -4.76 -0.32 4.41
C ILE A 64 -5.76 0.28 5.39
N TYR A 65 -5.84 -0.29 6.58
CA TYR A 65 -6.62 0.20 7.69
C TYR A 65 -5.73 1.09 8.57
N VAL A 66 -6.12 2.34 8.76
CA VAL A 66 -5.49 3.29 9.69
C VAL A 66 -6.39 3.40 10.91
N PRO A 67 -6.13 2.64 11.98
CA PRO A 67 -6.98 2.64 13.17
C PRO A 67 -6.87 3.96 13.93
N HIS A 68 -7.78 4.18 14.87
CA HIS A 68 -7.62 5.30 15.80
C HIS A 68 -6.41 5.05 16.71
N PRO A 69 -5.60 6.07 17.09
CA PRO A 69 -4.45 5.87 17.97
C PRO A 69 -4.78 5.24 19.33
N ASP A 70 -6.00 5.50 19.83
CA ASP A 70 -6.49 4.96 21.09
C ASP A 70 -7.19 3.59 20.95
N GLN A 71 -7.13 2.96 19.78
CA GLN A 71 -7.72 1.64 19.56
C GLN A 71 -7.02 0.57 20.42
N GLN A 72 -7.82 -0.31 21.03
CA GLN A 72 -7.34 -1.45 21.79
C GLN A 72 -7.70 -2.76 21.08
N TYR A 73 -6.79 -3.73 21.13
CA TYR A 73 -7.01 -5.09 20.61
C TYR A 73 -6.87 -6.11 21.74
N GLU A 74 -7.59 -7.22 21.61
CA GLU A 74 -7.50 -8.31 22.56
C GLU A 74 -6.21 -9.11 22.32
N GLY A 75 -5.35 -9.20 23.34
CA GLY A 75 -4.17 -10.07 23.33
C GLY A 75 -2.97 -9.61 22.50
N ILE A 76 -3.03 -8.43 21.87
CA ILE A 76 -1.91 -7.82 21.14
C ILE A 76 -1.95 -6.29 21.25
N THR A 77 -0.79 -5.62 21.27
CA THR A 77 -0.76 -4.15 21.22
C THR A 77 -1.02 -3.65 19.80
N LEU A 78 -1.54 -2.42 19.68
CA LEU A 78 -1.70 -1.74 18.39
C LEU A 78 -0.37 -1.72 17.61
N GLU A 79 0.72 -1.35 18.26
CA GLU A 79 2.06 -1.28 17.65
C GLU A 79 2.54 -2.63 17.12
N GLU A 80 2.32 -3.71 17.87
CA GLU A 80 2.71 -5.06 17.47
C GLU A 80 1.84 -5.55 16.30
N GLY A 81 0.53 -5.30 16.34
CA GLY A 81 -0.39 -5.61 15.24
C GLY A 81 -0.02 -4.88 13.95
N LEU A 82 0.27 -3.57 14.04
CA LEU A 82 0.72 -2.77 12.91
C LEU A 82 2.05 -3.29 12.36
N THR A 83 3.04 -3.55 13.22
CA THR A 83 4.34 -4.10 12.81
C THR A 83 4.19 -5.40 12.01
N LYS A 84 3.25 -6.27 12.40
CA LYS A 84 2.96 -7.55 11.73
C LYS A 84 2.09 -7.42 10.47
N GLY A 85 1.66 -6.21 10.13
CA GLY A 85 0.82 -5.92 8.96
C GLY A 85 -0.65 -6.31 9.13
N TYR A 86 -1.16 -6.48 10.36
CA TYR A 86 -2.56 -6.89 10.61
C TYR A 86 -3.59 -5.85 10.22
N ASN A 87 -3.15 -4.64 9.93
CA ASN A 87 -3.98 -3.57 9.42
C ASN A 87 -4.01 -3.53 7.88
N ILE A 88 -3.65 -4.62 7.21
CA ILE A 88 -3.58 -4.68 5.75
C ILE A 88 -4.27 -5.94 5.29
N GLU A 89 -5.06 -5.80 4.25
CA GLU A 89 -5.65 -6.92 3.52
C GLU A 89 -5.21 -6.86 2.07
N VAL A 90 -5.08 -8.02 1.45
CA VAL A 90 -4.81 -8.16 0.02
C VAL A 90 -5.87 -9.04 -0.62
N LYS A 91 -6.34 -8.63 -1.80
CA LYS A 91 -7.21 -9.47 -2.63
C LYS A 91 -6.79 -9.38 -4.08
N LEU A 92 -6.99 -10.48 -4.79
CA LEU A 92 -6.82 -10.53 -6.23
C LEU A 92 -7.97 -9.78 -6.92
N VAL A 93 -7.64 -8.96 -7.92
CA VAL A 93 -8.64 -8.32 -8.78
C VAL A 93 -8.82 -9.16 -10.05
N ARG A 94 -9.87 -9.99 -10.06
CA ARG A 94 -10.20 -10.84 -11.22
C ARG A 94 -10.77 -10.07 -12.42
N ASP A 95 -11.33 -8.89 -12.16
CA ASP A 95 -11.96 -8.04 -13.17
C ASP A 95 -11.56 -6.58 -12.93
N SER A 96 -10.60 -6.10 -13.73
CA SER A 96 -10.06 -4.75 -13.62
C SER A 96 -11.07 -3.66 -13.99
N SER A 97 -12.15 -4.00 -14.72
CA SER A 97 -13.22 -3.05 -15.05
C SER A 97 -14.03 -2.60 -13.82
N LYS A 98 -13.96 -3.36 -12.72
CA LYS A 98 -14.59 -3.05 -11.44
C LYS A 98 -13.76 -2.13 -10.56
N VAL A 99 -12.51 -1.85 -10.95
CA VAL A 99 -11.66 -0.89 -10.23
C VAL A 99 -11.97 0.50 -10.77
N PRO A 100 -12.39 1.45 -9.92
CA PRO A 100 -12.76 2.81 -10.37
C PRO A 100 -11.55 3.67 -10.77
N TYR A 101 -10.37 3.06 -10.86
CA TYR A 101 -9.09 3.71 -11.08
C TYR A 101 -8.41 3.05 -12.28
N LYS A 102 -7.87 3.86 -13.19
CA LYS A 102 -7.08 3.33 -14.31
C LYS A 102 -5.69 2.96 -13.78
N ILE A 103 -5.52 1.70 -13.40
CA ILE A 103 -4.24 1.18 -12.91
C ILE A 103 -3.36 0.81 -14.11
N PRO A 104 -2.18 1.43 -14.30
CA PRO A 104 -1.22 1.01 -15.32
C PRO A 104 -0.72 -0.42 -15.06
N GLU A 105 -0.27 -1.10 -16.11
CA GLU A 105 0.25 -2.47 -16.00
C GLU A 105 1.44 -2.55 -15.02
N GLY A 106 1.35 -3.48 -14.07
CA GLY A 106 2.32 -3.63 -12.97
C GLY A 106 2.15 -2.64 -11.81
N GLY A 107 1.08 -1.83 -11.83
CA GLY A 107 0.58 -1.13 -10.65
C GLY A 107 -0.45 -1.97 -9.89
N HIS A 108 -0.63 -1.67 -8.61
CA HIS A 108 -1.65 -2.30 -7.77
C HIS A 108 -2.57 -1.26 -7.16
N PHE A 109 -3.84 -1.61 -6.96
CA PHE A 109 -4.81 -0.68 -6.41
C PHE A 109 -4.65 -0.57 -4.89
N ILE A 110 -4.61 0.64 -4.36
CA ILE A 110 -4.59 0.91 -2.93
C ILE A 110 -5.90 1.57 -2.51
N VAL A 111 -6.48 1.07 -1.43
CA VAL A 111 -7.57 1.72 -0.69
C VAL A 111 -7.07 1.94 0.73
N VAL A 112 -7.15 3.18 1.22
CA VAL A 112 -6.87 3.49 2.62
C VAL A 112 -8.17 3.83 3.32
N LEU A 113 -8.47 3.08 4.38
CA LEU A 113 -9.59 3.33 5.25
C LEU A 113 -9.08 3.88 6.58
N LYS A 114 -9.69 4.95 7.10
CA LYS A 114 -9.33 5.55 8.37
C LYS A 114 -10.47 5.45 9.36
N GLN A 115 -10.13 5.10 10.59
CA GLN A 115 -11.05 5.12 11.71
C GLN A 115 -10.94 6.48 12.42
N ARG A 116 -12.04 7.25 12.46
CA ARG A 116 -12.02 8.61 13.02
C ARG A 116 -12.21 8.66 14.53
N ARG A 117 -12.83 7.63 15.13
CA ARG A 117 -13.03 7.48 16.58
C ARG A 117 -12.81 6.02 16.97
N PRO A 118 -12.42 5.69 18.22
CA PRO A 118 -12.19 4.31 18.65
C PRO A 118 -13.37 3.35 18.36
N ASP A 119 -14.60 3.85 18.49
CA ASP A 119 -15.81 3.05 18.30
C ASP A 119 -16.47 3.27 16.93
N SER A 120 -15.82 3.98 15.99
CA SER A 120 -16.38 4.22 14.65
C SER A 120 -16.01 3.12 13.68
N GLU A 121 -16.81 2.98 12.62
CA GLU A 121 -16.42 2.23 11.43
C GLU A 121 -15.23 2.91 10.72
N PHE A 122 -14.59 2.13 9.85
CA PHE A 122 -13.55 2.61 8.94
C PHE A 122 -14.19 3.25 7.70
N GLU A 123 -13.75 4.45 7.35
CA GLU A 123 -14.23 5.19 6.19
C GLU A 123 -13.11 5.39 5.15
N ILE A 124 -13.46 5.43 3.86
CA ILE A 124 -12.45 5.68 2.80
C ILE A 124 -11.83 7.06 3.02
N ALA A 125 -10.50 7.07 3.14
CA ALA A 125 -9.71 8.27 3.37
C ALA A 125 -8.73 8.56 2.22
N ALA A 126 -8.34 7.55 1.45
CA ALA A 126 -7.60 7.72 0.21
C ALA A 126 -7.78 6.51 -0.71
N THR A 127 -7.54 6.71 -2.00
CA THR A 127 -7.32 5.63 -2.97
C THR A 127 -6.08 5.93 -3.79
N GLY A 128 -5.51 4.94 -4.48
CA GLY A 128 -4.33 5.19 -5.27
C GLY A 128 -3.69 3.96 -5.87
N ILE A 129 -2.41 4.10 -6.21
CA ILE A 129 -1.62 3.09 -6.91
C ILE A 129 -0.37 2.78 -6.10
N PHE A 130 -0.14 1.51 -5.79
CA PHE A 130 1.16 1.01 -5.38
C PHE A 130 2.01 0.69 -6.61
N ILE A 131 3.18 1.31 -6.67
CA ILE A 131 4.15 1.18 -7.75
C ILE A 131 5.32 0.36 -7.22
N ARG A 132 5.22 -0.97 -7.38
CA ARG A 132 6.14 -1.91 -6.74
C ARG A 132 7.61 -1.63 -7.03
N PRO A 133 8.08 -1.44 -8.29
CA PRO A 133 9.50 -1.21 -8.55
C PRO A 133 10.08 -0.05 -7.74
N LEU A 134 9.27 1.00 -7.55
CA LEU A 134 9.63 2.20 -6.79
C LEU A 134 9.45 2.05 -5.27
N ALA A 135 8.88 0.95 -4.78
CA ALA A 135 8.48 0.79 -3.39
C ALA A 135 7.73 2.05 -2.88
N ALA A 136 6.76 2.51 -3.67
CA ALA A 136 6.08 3.78 -3.42
C ALA A 136 4.57 3.66 -3.69
N ILE A 137 3.80 4.49 -3.00
CA ILE A 137 2.36 4.63 -3.21
C ILE A 137 2.07 6.04 -3.69
N ALA A 138 1.37 6.16 -4.81
CA ALA A 138 0.72 7.39 -5.22
C ALA A 138 -0.72 7.38 -4.68
N LEU A 139 -1.05 8.26 -3.74
CA LEU A 139 -2.36 8.33 -3.10
C LEU A 139 -3.06 9.64 -3.45
N ASP A 140 -4.36 9.56 -3.70
CA ASP A 140 -5.28 10.69 -3.70
C ASP A 140 -6.02 10.72 -2.36
N ILE A 141 -5.59 11.61 -1.48
CA ILE A 141 -6.16 11.79 -0.14
C ILE A 141 -7.45 12.58 -0.24
N ILE A 142 -8.51 12.11 0.38
CA ILE A 142 -9.81 12.78 0.43
C ILE A 142 -9.75 13.88 1.50
N LEU A 143 -9.89 15.15 1.08
CA LEU A 143 -9.97 16.29 1.99
C LEU A 143 -11.43 16.58 2.37
N ASP A 144 -12.31 16.59 1.36
CA ASP A 144 -13.75 16.79 1.53
C ASP A 144 -14.51 15.96 0.49
N PRO A 145 -15.15 14.84 0.89
CA PRO A 145 -15.88 13.97 -0.04
C PRO A 145 -17.13 14.63 -0.61
N ASP A 146 -17.78 15.52 0.15
CA ASP A 146 -19.02 16.19 -0.29
C ASP A 146 -18.71 17.23 -1.38
N LYS A 147 -17.52 17.83 -1.35
CA LYS A 147 -17.03 18.77 -2.36
C LYS A 147 -16.18 18.13 -3.45
N GLY A 148 -15.80 16.85 -3.31
CA GLY A 148 -14.87 16.18 -4.22
C GLY A 148 -13.47 16.80 -4.20
N GLU A 149 -13.02 17.26 -3.03
CA GLU A 149 -11.68 17.82 -2.85
C GLU A 149 -10.68 16.72 -2.47
N TYR A 150 -9.60 16.61 -3.25
CA TYR A 150 -8.56 15.61 -3.08
C TYR A 150 -7.17 16.24 -3.14
N GLN A 151 -6.20 15.61 -2.48
CA GLN A 151 -4.79 15.96 -2.56
C GLN A 151 -3.96 14.74 -2.94
N SER A 152 -3.24 14.82 -4.05
CA SER A 152 -2.31 13.78 -4.48
C SER A 152 -0.99 13.85 -3.69
N LEU A 153 -0.51 12.71 -3.22
CA LEU A 153 0.71 12.58 -2.45
C LEU A 153 1.45 11.28 -2.82
N ILE A 154 2.78 11.35 -2.88
CA ILE A 154 3.63 10.18 -3.09
C ILE A 154 4.28 9.79 -1.76
N ILE A 155 3.99 8.58 -1.29
CA ILE A 155 4.61 7.98 -0.11
C ILE A 155 5.69 7.01 -0.57
N LYS A 156 6.93 7.28 -0.18
CA LYS A 156 8.09 6.44 -0.48
C LYS A 156 8.37 5.50 0.69
N HIS A 157 8.95 4.34 0.41
CA HIS A 157 9.37 3.42 1.45
C HIS A 157 10.36 4.10 2.42
N PRO A 158 10.13 4.06 3.74
CA PRO A 158 10.84 4.91 4.71
C PRO A 158 12.35 4.63 4.83
N ILE A 159 12.78 3.42 4.46
CA ILE A 159 14.20 3.02 4.51
C ILE A 159 14.98 3.41 3.24
N ILE A 160 14.30 3.54 2.09
CA ILE A 160 14.99 3.82 0.84
C ILE A 160 15.35 5.31 0.81
N ARG A 161 16.65 5.59 0.93
CA ARG A 161 17.17 6.96 0.99
C ARG A 161 17.38 7.57 -0.40
N ASP A 162 17.95 6.77 -1.30
CA ASP A 162 18.42 7.25 -2.59
C ASP A 162 17.61 6.60 -3.71
N TYR A 163 16.75 7.40 -4.34
CA TYR A 163 16.11 7.04 -5.59
C TYR A 163 17.00 7.50 -6.76
N PRO A 164 17.14 6.69 -7.83
CA PRO A 164 17.93 7.09 -9.00
C PRO A 164 17.45 8.40 -9.62
N GLU A 165 18.37 9.19 -10.16
CA GLU A 165 18.03 10.45 -10.85
C GLU A 165 16.99 10.23 -11.96
N GLY A 166 16.01 11.13 -12.06
CA GLY A 166 14.93 11.07 -13.06
C GLY A 166 13.83 10.05 -12.76
N TRP A 167 13.79 9.47 -11.56
CA TRP A 167 12.70 8.55 -11.18
C TRP A 167 11.34 9.24 -11.15
N GLU A 168 11.25 10.53 -10.82
CA GLU A 168 9.99 11.29 -10.80
C GLU A 168 9.36 11.41 -12.20
N ASP A 169 10.19 11.68 -13.22
CA ASP A 169 9.74 11.77 -14.61
C ASP A 169 9.21 10.42 -15.09
N LYS A 170 9.91 9.34 -14.74
CA LYS A 170 9.47 7.97 -15.02
C LYS A 170 8.20 7.60 -14.28
N LEU A 171 8.05 7.98 -13.01
CA LEU A 171 6.80 7.79 -12.27
C LEU A 171 5.65 8.51 -12.98
N THR A 172 5.86 9.74 -13.42
CA THR A 172 4.85 10.53 -14.14
C THR A 172 4.44 9.84 -15.45
N ALA A 173 5.41 9.38 -16.25
CA ALA A 173 5.16 8.63 -17.47
C ALA A 173 4.40 7.31 -17.19
N PHE A 174 4.76 6.60 -16.13
CA PHE A 174 4.09 5.37 -15.71
C PHE A 174 2.62 5.63 -15.33
N LEU A 175 2.35 6.65 -14.51
CA LEU A 175 0.99 7.01 -14.09
C LEU A 175 0.11 7.44 -15.27
N LYS A 176 0.70 8.01 -16.32
CA LYS A 176 0.01 8.32 -17.59
C LYS A 176 -0.18 7.10 -18.50
N GLY A 177 0.46 5.97 -18.19
CA GLY A 177 0.47 4.77 -19.02
C GLY A 177 1.34 4.89 -20.27
N GLU A 178 2.31 5.81 -20.26
CA GLU A 178 3.28 6.02 -21.36
C GLU A 178 4.40 4.97 -21.34
N ILE A 179 4.71 4.45 -20.14
CA ILE A 179 5.67 3.37 -19.90
C ILE A 179 5.08 2.30 -18.98
N THR A 180 5.72 1.15 -18.91
CA THR A 180 5.30 0.03 -18.03
C THR A 180 6.11 0.01 -16.74
N SER A 181 5.73 -0.85 -15.80
CA SER A 181 6.50 -1.05 -14.56
C SER A 181 7.93 -1.54 -14.80
N TYR A 182 8.22 -2.20 -15.92
CA TYR A 182 9.56 -2.68 -16.28
C TYR A 182 10.56 -1.55 -16.61
N ASP A 183 10.04 -0.38 -16.99
CA ASP A 183 10.85 0.79 -17.32
C ASP A 183 11.27 1.60 -16.08
N LEU A 184 10.64 1.31 -14.93
CA LEU A 184 10.90 1.93 -13.65
C LEU A 184 12.16 1.35 -12.98
N PRO A 185 12.93 2.17 -12.23
CA PRO A 185 14.03 1.64 -11.43
C PRO A 185 13.50 0.69 -10.34
N ASN A 186 14.11 -0.49 -10.24
CA ASN A 186 13.70 -1.54 -9.32
C ASN A 186 14.35 -1.37 -7.92
N VAL A 187 14.01 -0.29 -7.22
CA VAL A 187 14.53 0.00 -5.87
C VAL A 187 13.91 -0.87 -4.77
N VAL A 188 12.75 -1.49 -5.02
CA VAL A 188 12.15 -2.45 -4.07
C VAL A 188 13.05 -3.65 -3.77
N GLY A 189 13.97 -3.99 -4.67
CA GLY A 189 14.97 -5.03 -4.43
C GLY A 189 15.84 -4.78 -3.18
N TYR A 190 15.95 -3.54 -2.69
CA TYR A 190 16.65 -3.22 -1.44
C TYR A 190 15.87 -3.60 -0.18
N VAL A 191 14.55 -3.68 -0.26
CA VAL A 191 13.62 -3.78 0.89
C VAL A 191 12.65 -4.97 0.77
N ASP A 192 13.00 -5.95 -0.05
CA ASP A 192 12.27 -7.20 -0.20
C ASP A 192 13.21 -8.35 0.14
N ARG A 193 12.87 -9.15 1.18
CA ARG A 193 13.75 -10.22 1.67
C ARG A 193 13.94 -11.37 0.67
N ALA A 194 13.09 -11.46 -0.34
CA ALA A 194 13.29 -12.38 -1.45
C ALA A 194 14.46 -11.97 -2.37
N PHE A 195 14.81 -10.68 -2.41
CA PHE A 195 15.94 -10.15 -3.21
C PHE A 195 17.15 -9.75 -2.35
N ASN A 196 16.91 -9.21 -1.15
CA ASN A 196 17.93 -8.77 -0.22
C ASN A 196 17.77 -9.50 1.12
N HIS A 197 18.51 -10.59 1.31
CA HIS A 197 18.45 -11.37 2.54
C HIS A 197 18.98 -10.62 3.78
N ASP A 198 19.75 -9.54 3.60
CA ASP A 198 20.24 -8.69 4.68
C ASP A 198 19.19 -7.65 5.13
N TYR A 199 18.11 -7.48 4.36
CA TYR A 199 17.04 -6.57 4.73
C TYR A 199 16.33 -7.01 6.01
N ARG A 200 16.20 -6.07 6.94
CA ARG A 200 15.43 -6.24 8.18
C ARG A 200 14.27 -5.28 8.14
N SER A 201 13.06 -5.83 8.15
CA SER A 201 11.85 -5.02 8.24
C SER A 201 11.87 -4.23 9.55
N PRO A 202 11.69 -2.90 9.49
CA PRO A 202 11.61 -2.07 10.68
C PRO A 202 10.30 -2.34 11.41
N SER A 203 10.35 -2.18 12.73
CA SER A 203 9.19 -2.21 13.62
C SER A 203 8.53 -0.85 13.74
N TRP A 204 7.32 -0.80 14.30
CA TRP A 204 6.58 0.44 14.57
C TRP A 204 7.43 1.52 15.25
N ASN A 205 8.24 1.14 16.23
CA ASN A 205 9.06 2.06 17.03
C ASN A 205 10.30 2.59 16.29
N GLU A 206 10.63 2.04 15.11
CA GLU A 206 11.75 2.45 14.27
C GLU A 206 11.34 3.40 13.14
N ILE A 207 10.03 3.68 13.00
CA ILE A 207 9.42 4.57 11.98
C ILE A 207 8.99 5.91 12.59
#